data_AF-A0AAW7U711-F1
#
_entry.id   AF-A0AAW7U711-F1
#
_cell.length_a   1.000
_cell.length_b   1.000
_cell.length_c   1.000
_cell.angle_alpha   90.00
_cell.angle_beta   90.00
_cell.angle_gamma   90.00
#
_symmetry.space_group_name_H-M   'P 1'
#
loop_
_entity.id
_entity.type
_entity.pdbx_description
1 polymer ?
#
loop_
_entity_poly.entity_id
_entity_poly.type
_entity_poly.pdbx_seq_one_letter_code
_entity_poly.pdbx_strand_id
1 'polypeptide(L)' 'MKSPSEELIELISPVLVEKKLFLASDLERYREKIILGVMKPEDWLLAVEKAIDKEKAGAGE' A
#
# COMPACT_ATOMS: atom_id res chain seq x y z
N MET A 1 -12.84 1.91 19.67
CA MET A 1 -12.57 0.53 19.22
C MET A 1 -12.24 0.60 17.75
N LYS A 2 -11.22 -0.12 17.29
CA LYS A 2 -10.93 -0.22 15.85
C LYS A 2 -11.94 -1.19 15.22
N SER A 3 -12.31 -0.94 13.97
CA SER A 3 -13.07 -1.88 13.17
C SER A 3 -12.19 -3.07 12.75
N PRO A 4 -12.78 -4.23 12.44
CA PRO A 4 -12.03 -5.38 11.92
C PRO A 4 -11.20 -5.03 10.68
N SER A 5 -11.70 -4.13 9.82
CA SER A 5 -10.96 -3.64 8.65
C SER A 5 -9.72 -2.84 9.05
N GLU A 6 -9.82 -1.95 10.04
CA GLU A 6 -8.67 -1.19 10.54
C GLU A 6 -7.60 -2.11 11.15
N GLU A 7 -8.02 -3.11 11.93
CA GLU A 7 -7.09 -4.10 12.50
C GLU A 7 -6.41 -4.92 11.40
N LEU A 8 -7.15 -5.36 10.39
CA LEU A 8 -6.59 -6.08 9.24
C LEU A 8 -5.56 -5.22 8.51
N ILE A 9 -5.86 -3.95 8.23
CA ILE A 9 -4.93 -3.06 7.53
C ILE A 9 -3.66 -2.86 8.33
N GLU A 10 -3.73 -2.69 9.64
CA GLU A 10 -2.53 -2.57 10.47
C GLU A 10 -1.65 -3.83 10.45
N LEU A 11 -2.27 -5.02 10.35
CA LEU A 11 -1.54 -6.28 10.25
C LEU A 11 -0.88 -6.49 8.87
N ILE A 12 -1.56 -6.11 7.78
CA ILE A 12 -1.05 -6.37 6.42
C ILE A 12 -0.16 -5.24 5.88
N SER A 13 -0.29 -4.01 6.38
CA SER A 13 0.47 -2.85 5.89
C SER A 13 1.99 -3.08 5.88
N PRO A 14 2.62 -3.64 6.93
CA PRO A 14 4.05 -3.92 6.92
C PRO A 14 4.44 -4.92 5.82
N VAL A 15 3.60 -5.94 5.58
CA VAL A 15 3.83 -6.96 4.54
C VAL A 15 3.75 -6.35 3.15
N LEU A 16 2.79 -5.43 2.92
CA LEU A 16 2.65 -4.73 1.64
C LEU A 16 3.90 -3.88 1.31
N VAL A 17 4.49 -3.23 2.33
CA VAL A 17 5.73 -2.47 2.16
C VAL A 17 6.93 -3.39 1.97
N GLU A 18 7.08 -4.43 2.79
CA GLU A 18 8.19 -5.39 2.70
C GLU A 18 8.22 -6.08 1.32
N LYS A 19 7.07 -6.46 0.80
CA LYS A 19 6.93 -7.08 -0.53
C LYS A 19 6.94 -6.06 -1.68
N LYS A 20 7.17 -4.77 -1.39
CA LYS A 20 7.21 -3.68 -2.37
C LYS A 20 5.94 -3.59 -3.22
N LEU A 21 4.80 -3.94 -2.63
CA LEU A 21 3.49 -3.77 -3.24
C LEU A 21 2.96 -2.37 -2.97
N PHE A 22 3.40 -1.74 -1.89
CA PHE A 22 3.09 -0.36 -1.52
C PHE A 22 4.35 0.39 -1.08
N LEU A 23 4.37 1.70 -1.36
CA LEU A 23 5.23 2.61 -0.64
C LEU A 23 4.61 2.94 0.72
N ALA A 24 5.45 3.11 1.75
CA ALA A 24 4.99 3.53 3.07
C ALA A 24 4.19 4.85 3.02
N SER A 25 4.58 5.78 2.15
CA SER A 25 3.87 7.05 1.91
C SER A 25 2.54 6.88 1.18
N ASP A 26 2.42 5.86 0.32
CA ASP A 26 1.17 5.59 -0.40
C ASP A 26 0.15 4.88 0.50
N LEU A 27 0.63 4.12 1.48
CA LEU A 27 -0.23 3.47 2.46
C LEU A 27 -1.12 4.46 3.19
N GLU A 28 -0.60 5.62 3.60
CA GLU A 28 -1.42 6.67 4.23
C GLU A 28 -2.49 7.21 3.28
N ARG A 29 -2.15 7.38 2.00
CA ARG A 29 -3.06 7.89 0.97
C ARG A 29 -4.19 6.91 0.63
N TYR A 30 -3.90 5.62 0.61
CA TYR A 30 -4.86 4.58 0.23
C TYR A 30 -5.54 3.93 1.44
N ARG A 31 -5.05 4.15 2.67
CA ARG A 31 -5.55 3.51 3.91
C ARG A 31 -7.07 3.52 4.01
N GLU A 32 -7.67 4.69 3.85
CA GLU A 32 -9.12 4.86 3.95
C GLU A 32 -9.86 4.05 2.87
N LYS A 33 -9.38 4.09 1.62
CA LYS A 33 -9.97 3.33 0.51
C LYS A 33 -9.86 1.81 0.72
N ILE A 34 -8.76 1.35 1.32
CA ILE A 34 -8.54 -0.07 1.60
C ILE A 34 -9.47 -0.51 2.75
N ILE A 35 -9.58 0.28 3.83
CA ILE A 35 -10.48 0.02 4.96
C ILE A 35 -11.94 -0.06 4.49
N LEU A 36 -12.35 0.87 3.62
CA LEU A 36 -13.71 0.93 3.07
C LEU A 36 -13.96 -0.12 1.97
N GLY A 37 -12.92 -0.82 1.50
CA GLY A 37 -13.04 -1.81 0.42
C GLY A 37 -13.39 -1.21 -0.94
N VAL A 38 -13.14 0.08 -1.15
CA VAL A 38 -13.48 0.83 -2.39
C VAL A 38 -12.29 1.02 -3.32
N MET A 39 -11.14 0.44 -2.99
CA MET A 39 -9.94 0.54 -3.81
C MET A 39 -10.11 -0.23 -5.12
N LYS A 40 -10.08 0.49 -6.23
CA LYS A 40 -10.26 -0.09 -7.56
C LYS A 40 -9.02 -0.89 -8.01
N PRO A 41 -9.18 -1.88 -8.91
CA PRO A 41 -8.03 -2.62 -9.44
C PRO A 41 -6.96 -1.73 -10.06
N GLU A 42 -7.34 -0.63 -10.72
CA GLU A 42 -6.38 0.31 -11.33
C GLU A 42 -5.60 1.10 -10.28
N ASP A 43 -6.24 1.42 -9.15
CA ASP A 43 -5.58 2.06 -8.00
C ASP A 43 -4.54 1.12 -7.37
N TRP A 44 -4.84 -0.19 -7.30
CA TRP A 44 -3.90 -1.23 -6.84
C TRP A 44 -2.70 -1.37 -7.77
N LEU A 45 -2.95 -1.45 -9.09
CA LEU A 45 -1.88 -1.55 -10.09
C LEU A 45 -0.94 -0.35 -10.00
N LEU A 46 -1.49 0.87 -9.94
CA LEU A 46 -0.69 2.10 -9.85
C LEU A 46 0.17 2.15 -8.58
N ALA A 47 -0.33 1.65 -7.45
CA ALA A 47 0.44 1.59 -6.21
C ALA A 47 1.66 0.65 -6.33
N VAL A 48 1.47 -0.51 -6.96
CA VAL A 48 2.55 -1.48 -7.22
C VAL A 48 3.56 -0.94 -8.21
N GLU A 49 3.12 -0.35 -9.33
CA GLU A 49 4.02 0.25 -10.33
C GLU A 49 4.92 1.32 -9.72
N LYS A 50 4.34 2.23 -8.91
CA LYS A 50 5.11 3.26 -8.19
C LYS A 50 6.11 2.66 -7.21
N ALA A 51 5.73 1.61 -6.49
CA ALA A 51 6.62 0.95 -5.54
C ALA A 51 7.84 0.33 -6.26
N ILE A 52 7.60 -0.35 -7.38
CA ILE A 52 8.64 -0.94 -8.23
C ILE A 52 9.53 0.14 -8.85
N ASP A 53 8.95 1.22 -9.39
CA ASP A 53 9.70 2.29 -10.04
C ASP A 53 10.61 3.02 -9.05
N LYS A 54 10.12 3.30 -7.83
CA LYS A 54 10.92 3.94 -6.78
C LYS A 54 12.07 3.05 -6.29
N GLU A 55 11.86 1.74 -6.24
CA GLU A 55 12.95 0.80 -5.96
C GLU A 55 14.02 0.83 -7.04
N LYS A 56 13.63 0.77 -8.31
CA LYS A 56 14.59 0.83 -9.43
C LYS A 56 15.36 2.16 -9.42
N ALA A 57 14.70 3.26 -9.10
CA ALA A 57 15.33 4.57 -8.98
C ALA A 57 16.28 4.67 -7.77
N GLY A 58 15.99 3.98 -6.67
CA GLY A 58 16.84 3.91 -5.47
C GLY A 58 17.95 2.86 -5.53
N ALA A 59 17.89 1.90 -6.46
CA ALA A 59 18.92 0.88 -6.67
C ALA A 59 20.12 1.36 -7.52
N GLY A 60 20.25 2.68 -7.69
CA GLY A 60 21.31 3.35 -8.46
C GLY A 60 22.31 4.17 -7.62
N GLU A 61 22.27 4.09 -6.29
CA GLU A 61 23.23 4.73 -5.38
C GLU A 61 23.95 3.69 -4.48
#